data_AF-A0A5R8WPP8-F1
#
_entry.id   AF-A0A5R8WPP8-F1
#
_cell.length_a   1.000
_cell.length_b   1.000
_cell.length_c   1.000
_cell.angle_alpha   90.00
_cell.angle_beta   90.00
_cell.angle_gamma   90.00
#
_symmetry.space_group_name_H-M   'P 1'
#
loop_
_entity.id
_entity.type
_entity.pdbx_description
1 polymer ?
#
loop_
_entity_poly.entity_id
_entity_poly.type
_entity_poly.pdbx_seq_one_letter_code
_entity_poly.pdbx_strand_id
1 'polypeptide(L)'
;MNRLYSALPLIGSVAAALCLGSCQKEAVPTTTAPGTTSGSNALTCTPRPESTDYRFYPLGNGLAPVGDVMPYYDATATTGKYKIFYLKDVWNDATNQRHPWYGLQTDDFATYTGLSGGQILACNTDGCKQDFALGTGHIVQKGSTYYAFYTGHNPNYPSGCVTRKEGIMLATASGLNQSFTKNTGFATIYAPAGQGFDDNDNFRDPFVYFDSAANTYHMIVAARKNVSGTWRGVIARYTSSNLLTWTYQGVLYDGGPDNFFMLETPELFKQGSTYYLLFSDINSKNLYYRKSAALTGPWSAPSGAARFEGQGMYAAKTIVDQYGDRYIFGWTNRLAGSTDAGAWQWGGNLVTHKLYQLPNQDLAVTIPHTLKAQAETSPVPLRKDSQWGNVANITPGTESYTLSSPADKDVANVLYQPISPARYKLHCTVSYSSAAKDFGFLIGACDGYDDVYSLRFVPGQQRFSFDRTRRSLLTSTTVATNDVPFALSPGVEYDVTIVFENSVVVVYLNNVAALTSRIYRAPGTSWGIFVDNSTATFKNITVTQP
;
A
#
# COMPACT_ATOMS: atom_id res chain seq x y z
N MET A 1 52.15 26.00 2.02
CA MET A 1 53.00 26.29 0.84
C MET A 1 52.04 26.48 -0.33
N ASN A 2 51.74 27.74 -0.68
CA ASN A 2 52.39 28.53 -1.75
C ASN A 2 51.99 28.00 -3.14
N ARG A 3 51.43 28.73 -4.13
CA ARG A 3 51.15 30.16 -4.44
C ARG A 3 50.06 30.13 -5.55
N LEU A 4 49.03 30.98 -5.67
CA LEU A 4 48.92 32.44 -5.85
C LEU A 4 49.33 33.01 -7.24
N TYR A 5 48.56 34.02 -7.65
CA TYR A 5 48.67 35.02 -8.76
C TYR A 5 47.99 34.67 -10.09
N SER A 6 47.19 35.53 -10.75
CA SER A 6 46.93 37.00 -10.71
C SER A 6 45.66 37.29 -11.56
N ALA A 7 44.64 38.11 -11.23
CA ALA A 7 44.53 39.53 -10.85
C ALA A 7 44.55 40.59 -12.00
N LEU A 8 43.33 41.06 -12.35
CA LEU A 8 42.88 42.46 -12.67
C LEU A 8 43.38 43.16 -13.98
N PRO A 9 42.82 44.34 -14.38
CA PRO A 9 41.41 44.72 -14.61
C PRO A 9 41.22 45.60 -15.88
N LEU A 10 39.98 45.99 -16.23
CA LEU A 10 39.78 47.28 -16.92
C LEU A 10 38.47 47.96 -16.50
N ILE A 11 38.63 49.22 -16.07
CA ILE A 11 37.61 50.19 -15.69
C ILE A 11 37.15 50.92 -16.95
N GLY A 12 35.85 51.19 -17.07
CA GLY A 12 35.27 52.05 -18.10
C GLY A 12 34.05 52.79 -17.56
N SER A 13 34.29 53.97 -17.01
CA SER A 13 33.27 54.93 -16.56
C SER A 13 32.72 55.69 -17.77
N VAL A 14 31.39 55.71 -17.99
CA VAL A 14 30.76 56.65 -18.93
C VAL A 14 29.52 57.30 -18.31
N ALA A 15 29.50 58.62 -18.47
CA ALA A 15 28.62 59.66 -17.99
C ALA A 15 27.10 59.39 -18.09
N ALA A 16 26.39 59.88 -17.06
CA ALA A 16 24.96 60.14 -17.09
C ALA A 16 24.66 61.40 -17.92
N ALA A 17 23.81 61.27 -18.93
CA ALA A 17 23.19 62.39 -19.63
C ALA A 17 21.67 62.28 -19.46
N LEU A 18 21.08 63.26 -18.76
CA LEU A 18 19.64 63.48 -18.72
C LEU A 18 19.19 64.02 -20.09
N CYS A 19 18.30 63.30 -20.77
CA CYS A 19 17.43 63.87 -21.79
C CYS A 19 15.97 63.56 -21.45
N LEU A 20 15.21 64.63 -21.22
CA LEU A 20 13.77 64.65 -21.10
C LEU A 20 13.15 64.30 -22.46
N GLY A 21 12.32 63.26 -22.50
CA GLY A 21 11.53 62.87 -23.67
C GLY A 21 10.28 62.11 -23.21
N SER A 22 9.12 62.61 -23.65
CA SER A 22 7.78 62.28 -23.17
C SER A 22 7.25 60.89 -23.53
N CYS A 23 6.49 60.31 -22.59
CA CYS A 23 5.34 59.40 -22.73
C CYS A 23 5.23 58.48 -23.96
N GLN A 24 5.38 57.17 -23.73
CA GLN A 24 4.37 56.14 -24.05
C GLN A 24 4.63 54.91 -23.15
N LYS A 25 3.63 54.54 -22.33
CA LYS A 25 3.64 53.27 -21.58
C LYS A 25 3.32 52.16 -22.57
N GLU A 26 4.30 51.36 -22.96
CA GLU A 26 4.04 50.04 -23.53
C GLU A 26 3.52 49.14 -22.41
N ALA A 27 2.27 48.71 -22.57
CA ALA A 27 1.66 47.71 -21.71
C ALA A 27 2.29 46.34 -22.01
N VAL A 28 2.83 45.71 -20.99
CA VAL A 28 3.15 44.27 -20.98
C VAL A 28 1.88 43.50 -21.34
N PRO A 29 1.88 42.56 -22.30
CA PRO A 29 0.70 41.76 -22.58
C PRO A 29 0.47 40.82 -21.40
N THR A 30 -0.51 41.15 -20.56
CA THR A 30 -1.16 40.19 -19.68
C THR A 30 -1.84 39.15 -20.57
N THR A 31 -1.36 37.91 -20.55
CA THR A 31 -2.06 36.76 -21.12
C THR A 31 -3.34 36.54 -20.33
N THR A 32 -4.42 37.18 -20.76
CA THR A 32 -5.79 36.85 -20.36
C THR A 32 -6.17 35.50 -20.95
N ALA A 33 -6.79 34.65 -20.14
CA ALA A 33 -7.41 33.41 -20.61
C ALA A 33 -8.37 33.71 -21.77
N PRO A 34 -8.27 33.04 -22.94
CA PRO A 34 -9.20 33.30 -24.03
C PRO A 34 -10.55 32.62 -23.79
N GLY A 35 -11.61 33.43 -23.86
CA GLY A 35 -12.94 33.14 -24.40
C GLY A 35 -13.62 31.80 -24.10
N THR A 36 -14.54 31.80 -23.14
CA THR A 36 -15.53 30.75 -22.87
C THR A 36 -16.40 30.41 -24.09
N THR A 37 -16.36 29.16 -24.57
CA THR A 37 -17.49 28.51 -25.26
C THR A 37 -17.55 27.01 -25.01
N SER A 38 -18.15 26.64 -23.88
CA SER A 38 -19.20 25.61 -23.70
C SER A 38 -19.42 25.57 -22.19
N GLY A 39 -20.64 25.90 -21.73
CA GLY A 39 -20.91 26.11 -20.31
C GLY A 39 -20.48 24.90 -19.47
N SER A 40 -19.40 25.05 -18.69
CA SER A 40 -19.08 24.08 -17.64
C SER A 40 -20.21 24.12 -16.64
N ASN A 41 -20.81 22.97 -16.34
CA ASN A 41 -21.51 22.89 -15.06
C ASN A 41 -20.46 23.10 -13.97
N ALA A 42 -20.85 23.68 -12.84
CA ALA A 42 -19.91 23.80 -11.73
C ALA A 42 -19.40 22.39 -11.35
N LEU A 43 -18.07 22.19 -11.40
CA LEU A 43 -17.47 20.91 -11.03
C LEU A 43 -17.82 20.57 -9.58
N THR A 44 -18.03 19.30 -9.30
CA THR A 44 -18.36 18.82 -7.96
C THR A 44 -17.09 18.28 -7.32
N CYS A 45 -16.53 18.98 -6.33
CA CYS A 45 -15.27 18.53 -5.71
C CYS A 45 -15.31 18.39 -4.19
N THR A 46 -16.45 18.70 -3.57
CA THR A 46 -16.64 18.48 -2.14
C THR A 46 -16.71 16.98 -1.85
N PRO A 47 -15.84 16.44 -0.97
CA PRO A 47 -15.94 15.06 -0.53
C PRO A 47 -17.34 14.75 0.00
N ARG A 48 -17.89 13.58 -0.35
CA ARG A 48 -19.05 13.05 0.36
C ARG A 48 -18.66 12.66 1.79
N PRO A 49 -19.60 12.68 2.75
CA PRO A 49 -19.35 12.08 4.05
C PRO A 49 -18.87 10.64 3.88
N GLU A 50 -17.85 10.27 4.63
CA GLU A 50 -17.30 8.92 4.59
C GLU A 50 -18.37 7.90 4.99
N SER A 51 -18.57 6.90 4.14
CA SER A 51 -19.45 5.77 4.42
C SER A 51 -18.67 4.64 5.10
N THR A 52 -19.34 3.87 5.95
CA THR A 52 -18.80 2.63 6.54
C THR A 52 -19.21 1.38 5.76
N ASP A 53 -20.07 1.52 4.76
CA ASP A 53 -20.52 0.43 3.89
C ASP A 53 -19.39 0.08 2.91
N TYR A 54 -18.55 -0.88 3.30
CA TYR A 54 -17.45 -1.43 2.52
C TYR A 54 -17.65 -2.93 2.28
N ARG A 55 -17.56 -3.34 1.01
CA ARG A 55 -17.78 -4.69 0.48
C ARG A 55 -16.47 -5.30 -0.04
N PHE A 56 -15.77 -4.60 -0.93
CA PHE A 56 -14.50 -5.05 -1.53
C PHE A 56 -13.33 -4.89 -0.56
N TYR A 57 -13.34 -3.80 0.21
CA TYR A 57 -12.32 -3.46 1.19
C TYR A 57 -12.93 -3.34 2.59
N PRO A 58 -13.41 -4.44 3.19
CA PRO A 58 -14.24 -4.40 4.39
C PRO A 58 -13.51 -3.79 5.59
N LEU A 59 -14.29 -3.16 6.47
CA LEU A 59 -13.91 -2.95 7.86
C LEU A 59 -14.09 -4.24 8.66
N GLY A 60 -13.52 -4.27 9.87
CA GLY A 60 -13.63 -5.42 10.77
C GLY A 60 -14.97 -5.47 11.51
N ASN A 61 -15.07 -6.45 12.42
CA ASN A 61 -16.14 -6.62 13.37
C ASN A 61 -16.53 -5.30 14.08
N GLY A 62 -17.83 -4.98 14.06
CA GLY A 62 -18.35 -3.75 14.66
C GLY A 62 -17.90 -2.47 13.95
N LEU A 63 -17.54 -2.57 12.67
CA LEU A 63 -16.97 -1.48 11.87
C LEU A 63 -15.63 -0.95 12.40
N ALA A 64 -14.98 -1.72 13.28
CA ALA A 64 -13.65 -1.37 13.76
C ALA A 64 -12.62 -1.53 12.64
N PRO A 65 -11.57 -0.70 12.61
CA PRO A 65 -10.52 -0.81 11.62
C PRO A 65 -9.78 -2.14 11.73
N VAL A 66 -9.38 -2.65 10.56
CA VAL A 66 -8.53 -3.82 10.40
C VAL A 66 -7.08 -3.38 10.49
N GLY A 67 -6.35 -3.90 11.47
CA GLY A 67 -4.90 -3.84 11.54
C GLY A 67 -4.25 -5.05 10.88
N ASP A 68 -3.03 -5.37 11.31
CA ASP A 68 -2.23 -6.45 10.74
C ASP A 68 -2.99 -7.77 10.61
N VAL A 69 -2.76 -8.46 9.49
CA VAL A 69 -3.54 -9.63 9.09
C VAL A 69 -2.75 -10.94 9.17
N MET A 70 -3.46 -12.03 9.42
CA MET A 70 -2.91 -13.38 9.59
C MET A 70 -3.82 -14.35 8.83
N PRO A 71 -3.80 -14.35 7.49
CA PRO A 71 -4.71 -15.14 6.68
C PRO A 71 -4.45 -16.64 6.80
N TYR A 72 -5.50 -17.44 6.62
CA TYR A 72 -5.48 -18.89 6.58
C TYR A 72 -6.48 -19.41 5.54
N TYR A 73 -6.08 -20.37 4.72
CA TYR A 73 -6.98 -21.06 3.79
C TYR A 73 -7.50 -22.37 4.40
N ASP A 74 -8.78 -22.40 4.76
CA ASP A 74 -9.45 -23.58 5.30
C ASP A 74 -9.98 -24.46 4.16
N ALA A 75 -9.14 -25.41 3.72
CA ALA A 75 -9.50 -26.37 2.68
C ALA A 75 -10.64 -27.32 3.07
N THR A 76 -10.97 -27.41 4.36
CA THR A 76 -12.04 -28.30 4.87
C THR A 76 -13.40 -27.61 4.95
N ALA A 77 -13.42 -26.27 4.91
CA ALA A 77 -14.64 -25.50 4.95
C ALA A 77 -15.44 -25.61 3.64
N THR A 78 -16.76 -25.71 3.75
CA THR A 78 -17.67 -25.65 2.60
C THR A 78 -17.86 -24.23 2.07
N THR A 79 -17.84 -23.23 2.97
CA THR A 79 -17.94 -21.79 2.68
C THR A 79 -17.06 -20.99 3.63
N GLY A 80 -16.72 -19.77 3.22
CA GLY A 80 -15.79 -18.89 3.91
C GLY A 80 -14.39 -19.50 4.00
N LYS A 81 -13.88 -20.09 2.91
CA LYS A 81 -12.59 -20.81 2.92
C LYS A 81 -11.41 -19.90 3.21
N TYR A 82 -11.48 -18.65 2.78
CA TYR A 82 -10.48 -17.65 3.13
C TYR A 82 -10.81 -17.09 4.50
N LYS A 83 -10.02 -17.42 5.53
CA LYS A 83 -10.11 -16.84 6.87
C LYS A 83 -9.06 -15.75 7.01
N ILE A 84 -9.47 -14.52 7.33
CA ILE A 84 -8.56 -13.39 7.51
C ILE A 84 -8.65 -12.98 8.97
N PHE A 85 -7.75 -13.53 9.79
CA PHE A 85 -7.59 -13.06 11.17
C PHE A 85 -6.88 -11.72 11.15
N TYR A 86 -7.21 -10.83 12.08
CA TYR A 86 -6.61 -9.50 12.12
C TYR A 86 -6.58 -8.93 13.54
N LEU A 87 -5.65 -8.01 13.78
CA LEU A 87 -5.66 -7.16 14.96
C LEU A 87 -6.80 -6.14 14.85
N LYS A 88 -7.82 -6.24 15.69
CA LYS A 88 -8.90 -5.24 15.73
C LYS A 88 -8.34 -3.96 16.33
N ASP A 89 -8.37 -2.85 15.58
CA ASP A 89 -7.86 -1.56 16.05
C ASP A 89 -8.76 -0.97 17.15
N VAL A 90 -8.48 -1.40 18.36
CA VAL A 90 -9.10 -0.98 19.61
C VAL A 90 -7.98 -0.89 20.63
N TRP A 91 -7.89 0.28 21.28
CA TRP A 91 -6.86 0.53 22.28
C TRP A 91 -7.47 1.06 23.57
N ASN A 92 -7.52 0.19 24.58
CA ASN A 92 -8.05 0.45 25.91
C ASN A 92 -9.45 1.09 25.88
N ASP A 93 -10.36 0.45 25.17
CA ASP A 93 -11.77 0.84 25.16
C ASP A 93 -12.47 0.57 26.50
N ALA A 94 -13.79 0.74 26.55
CA ALA A 94 -14.59 0.45 27.74
C ALA A 94 -14.47 -1.00 28.25
N THR A 95 -13.95 -1.92 27.44
CA THR A 95 -13.70 -3.32 27.80
C THR A 95 -12.22 -3.61 28.12
N ASN A 96 -11.39 -2.57 28.19
CA ASN A 96 -9.94 -2.60 28.41
C ASN A 96 -9.19 -3.51 27.41
N GLN A 97 -9.70 -3.66 26.18
CA GLN A 97 -9.08 -4.47 25.14
C GLN A 97 -7.96 -3.70 24.41
N ARG A 98 -6.91 -4.40 23.99
CA ARG A 98 -5.81 -3.85 23.18
C ARG A 98 -5.45 -4.82 22.07
N HIS A 99 -5.87 -4.48 20.86
CA HIS A 99 -5.67 -5.27 19.64
C HIS A 99 -6.11 -6.74 19.73
N PRO A 100 -7.31 -7.07 20.28
CA PRO A 100 -7.77 -8.45 20.27
C PRO A 100 -7.85 -8.98 18.84
N TRP A 101 -7.57 -10.27 18.66
CA TRP A 101 -7.71 -10.88 17.34
C TRP A 101 -9.18 -11.14 17.05
N TYR A 102 -9.64 -10.73 15.89
CA TYR A 102 -10.91 -11.10 15.30
C TYR A 102 -10.66 -11.73 13.93
N GLY A 103 -11.71 -12.16 13.24
CA GLY A 103 -11.56 -12.64 11.87
C GLY A 103 -12.73 -12.29 10.97
N LEU A 104 -12.40 -12.19 9.68
CA LEU A 104 -13.33 -12.17 8.56
C LEU A 104 -13.22 -13.49 7.79
N GLN A 105 -14.25 -13.83 7.04
CA GLN A 105 -14.21 -14.91 6.06
C GLN A 105 -14.84 -14.49 4.74
N THR A 106 -14.36 -15.05 3.64
CA THR A 106 -14.88 -14.85 2.29
C THR A 106 -14.65 -16.08 1.41
N ASP A 107 -15.35 -16.15 0.29
CA ASP A 107 -15.11 -17.09 -0.81
C ASP A 107 -14.80 -16.36 -2.14
N ASP A 108 -15.03 -15.04 -2.20
CA ASP A 108 -15.06 -14.27 -3.45
C ASP A 108 -14.27 -12.96 -3.38
N PHE A 109 -13.68 -12.61 -2.23
CA PHE A 109 -12.97 -11.34 -1.97
C PHE A 109 -13.82 -10.08 -2.19
N ALA A 110 -15.12 -10.24 -2.42
CA ALA A 110 -16.05 -9.17 -2.69
C ALA A 110 -17.12 -9.08 -1.60
N THR A 111 -17.30 -10.13 -0.82
CA THR A 111 -18.28 -10.25 0.25
C THR A 111 -17.60 -10.91 1.45
N TYR A 112 -17.70 -10.26 2.61
CA TYR A 112 -17.06 -10.74 3.83
C TYR A 112 -18.08 -10.86 4.96
N THR A 113 -17.92 -11.88 5.79
CA THR A 113 -18.64 -12.02 7.05
C THR A 113 -17.67 -12.19 8.20
N GLY A 114 -18.08 -11.80 9.41
CA GLY A 114 -17.27 -12.09 10.61
C GLY A 114 -17.24 -13.58 10.93
N LEU A 115 -16.16 -14.04 11.55
CA LEU A 115 -16.09 -15.38 12.12
C LEU A 115 -17.11 -15.54 13.26
N SER A 116 -17.78 -16.70 13.31
CA SER A 116 -18.81 -16.99 14.32
C SER A 116 -18.25 -17.05 15.74
N GLY A 117 -16.95 -17.37 15.87
CA GLY A 117 -16.24 -17.34 17.15
C GLY A 117 -16.10 -15.94 17.75
N GLY A 118 -16.41 -14.88 17.00
CA GLY A 118 -16.29 -13.49 17.47
C GLY A 118 -14.85 -13.14 17.78
N GLN A 119 -14.55 -12.86 19.05
CA GLN A 119 -13.19 -12.59 19.52
C GLN A 119 -12.37 -13.89 19.51
N ILE A 120 -11.39 -13.96 18.62
CA ILE A 120 -10.56 -15.14 18.38
C ILE A 120 -9.46 -15.25 19.45
N LEU A 121 -8.82 -14.14 19.81
CA LEU A 121 -7.82 -14.11 20.88
C LEU A 121 -7.94 -12.83 21.70
N ALA A 122 -8.04 -12.98 23.02
CA ALA A 122 -8.15 -11.87 23.97
C ALA A 122 -6.78 -11.38 24.44
N CYS A 123 -6.61 -10.06 24.58
CA CYS A 123 -5.49 -9.53 25.35
C CYS A 123 -5.68 -9.86 26.85
N ASN A 124 -4.63 -9.70 27.64
CA ASN A 124 -4.75 -9.75 29.10
C ASN A 124 -5.33 -8.44 29.64
N THR A 125 -6.00 -8.51 30.78
CA THR A 125 -6.46 -7.31 31.52
C THR A 125 -5.51 -6.93 32.65
N ASP A 126 -4.65 -7.85 33.08
CA ASP A 126 -3.59 -7.58 34.04
C ASP A 126 -2.39 -6.92 33.34
N GLY A 127 -2.10 -5.68 33.75
CA GLY A 127 -1.02 -4.85 33.21
C GLY A 127 0.38 -5.41 33.42
N CYS A 128 0.56 -6.43 34.26
CA CYS A 128 1.82 -7.13 34.45
C CYS A 128 2.02 -8.34 33.53
N LYS A 129 1.01 -8.75 32.75
CA LYS A 129 1.12 -9.89 31.84
C LYS A 129 1.73 -9.49 30.51
N GLN A 130 2.57 -10.36 29.94
CA GLN A 130 3.30 -10.07 28.69
C GLN A 130 2.37 -9.67 27.55
N ASP A 131 1.18 -10.26 27.48
CA ASP A 131 0.17 -10.03 26.43
C ASP A 131 -0.94 -9.07 26.85
N PHE A 132 -0.60 -8.05 27.63
CA PHE A 132 -1.52 -6.94 27.99
C PHE A 132 -2.09 -6.24 26.75
N ALA A 133 -1.32 -6.22 25.66
CA ALA A 133 -1.77 -6.02 24.30
C ALA A 133 -1.32 -7.21 23.42
N LEU A 134 -2.05 -7.47 22.34
CA LEU A 134 -1.64 -8.44 21.34
C LEU A 134 -1.01 -7.75 20.13
N GLY A 135 0.03 -8.37 19.58
CA GLY A 135 0.57 -8.05 18.26
C GLY A 135 0.34 -9.20 17.28
N THR A 136 0.87 -9.02 16.08
CA THR A 136 0.67 -9.90 14.93
C THR A 136 1.29 -11.27 15.17
N GLY A 137 0.83 -12.26 14.41
CA GLY A 137 1.23 -13.65 14.56
C GLY A 137 1.06 -14.51 13.31
N HIS A 138 0.89 -15.80 13.54
CA HIS A 138 0.61 -16.79 12.50
C HIS A 138 -0.07 -18.03 13.08
N ILE A 139 -1.01 -18.60 12.33
CA ILE A 139 -1.70 -19.84 12.69
C ILE A 139 -1.15 -20.97 11.84
N VAL A 140 -0.70 -22.05 12.49
CA VAL A 140 -0.24 -23.28 11.83
C VAL A 140 -1.01 -24.48 12.39
N GLN A 141 -1.36 -25.43 11.53
CA GLN A 141 -2.04 -26.66 11.94
C GLN A 141 -1.04 -27.82 12.12
N LYS A 142 -1.24 -28.62 13.16
CA LYS A 142 -0.60 -29.93 13.36
C LYS A 142 -1.62 -30.92 13.89
N GLY A 143 -1.92 -31.96 13.10
CA GLY A 143 -3.02 -32.88 13.40
C GLY A 143 -4.36 -32.13 13.46
N SER A 144 -5.13 -32.35 14.53
CA SER A 144 -6.41 -31.68 14.77
C SER A 144 -6.29 -30.35 15.52
N THR A 145 -5.08 -29.87 15.82
CA THR A 145 -4.85 -28.67 16.62
C THR A 145 -4.29 -27.54 15.77
N TYR A 146 -4.87 -26.36 15.95
CA TYR A 146 -4.38 -25.10 15.41
C TYR A 146 -3.55 -24.39 16.48
N TYR A 147 -2.36 -23.94 16.10
CA TYR A 147 -1.39 -23.24 16.95
C TYR A 147 -1.28 -21.80 16.47
N ALA A 148 -1.77 -20.85 17.26
CA ALA A 148 -1.61 -19.42 17.03
C ALA A 148 -0.39 -18.93 17.80
N PHE A 149 0.72 -18.70 17.09
CA PHE A 149 1.85 -17.97 17.64
C PHE A 149 1.58 -16.49 17.48
N TYR A 150 1.77 -15.70 18.53
CA TYR A 150 1.45 -14.28 18.54
C TYR A 150 2.45 -13.49 19.37
N THR A 151 2.50 -12.18 19.13
CA THR A 151 3.31 -11.28 19.95
C THR A 151 2.51 -10.86 21.18
N GLY A 152 3.01 -11.17 22.38
CA GLY A 152 2.58 -10.51 23.61
C GLY A 152 3.32 -9.18 23.74
N HIS A 153 2.58 -8.09 23.69
CA HIS A 153 3.09 -6.73 23.82
C HIS A 153 2.66 -6.12 25.15
N ASN A 154 3.59 -5.60 25.93
CA ASN A 154 3.29 -4.91 27.18
C ASN A 154 3.84 -3.47 27.17
N PRO A 155 2.95 -2.47 26.96
CA PRO A 155 3.34 -1.06 26.90
C PRO A 155 3.76 -0.47 28.26
N ASN A 156 3.59 -1.20 29.38
CA ASN A 156 4.08 -0.78 30.69
C ASN A 156 5.58 -1.06 30.87
N TYR A 157 6.27 -1.53 29.84
CA TYR A 157 7.72 -1.66 29.86
C TYR A 157 8.40 -0.26 29.82
N PRO A 158 9.47 -0.03 30.63
CA PRO A 158 9.92 -0.86 31.74
C PRO A 158 9.09 -0.61 33.01
N SER A 159 8.80 -1.65 33.78
CA SER A 159 8.21 -1.52 35.12
C SER A 159 8.63 -2.66 36.04
N GLY A 160 8.23 -2.61 37.32
CA GLY A 160 8.61 -3.60 38.33
C GLY A 160 8.18 -5.04 38.02
N CYS A 161 7.19 -5.24 37.13
CA CYS A 161 6.72 -6.57 36.72
C CYS A 161 6.91 -6.87 35.23
N VAL A 162 7.39 -5.90 34.43
CA VAL A 162 7.56 -6.04 32.97
C VAL A 162 8.98 -5.66 32.59
N THR A 163 9.77 -6.68 32.25
CA THR A 163 11.20 -6.54 31.92
C THR A 163 11.49 -6.55 30.42
N ARG A 164 10.51 -6.96 29.60
CA ARG A 164 10.59 -6.97 28.14
C ARG A 164 9.25 -6.54 27.57
N LYS A 165 9.26 -5.65 26.59
CA LYS A 165 8.05 -5.13 25.95
C LYS A 165 7.40 -6.15 25.05
N GLU A 166 8.18 -6.97 24.35
CA GLU A 166 7.66 -7.92 23.37
C GLU A 166 8.22 -9.33 23.60
N GLY A 167 7.36 -10.33 23.42
CA GLY A 167 7.72 -11.74 23.48
C GLY A 167 6.71 -12.60 22.73
N ILE A 168 7.16 -13.70 22.15
CA ILE A 168 6.32 -14.61 21.36
C ILE A 168 5.65 -15.62 22.28
N MET A 169 4.33 -15.71 22.18
CA MET A 169 3.47 -16.56 22.98
C MET A 169 2.67 -17.50 22.08
N LEU A 170 1.96 -18.45 22.69
CA LEU A 170 1.20 -19.48 21.99
C LEU A 170 -0.22 -19.61 22.55
N ALA A 171 -1.19 -19.72 21.66
CA ALA A 171 -2.54 -20.18 21.96
C ALA A 171 -2.95 -21.31 21.02
N THR A 172 -3.93 -22.13 21.41
CA THR A 172 -4.38 -23.27 20.62
C THR A 172 -5.90 -23.36 20.52
N ALA A 173 -6.38 -23.94 19.44
CA ALA A 173 -7.80 -24.27 19.23
C ALA A 173 -7.96 -25.60 18.46
N SER A 174 -9.15 -26.19 18.55
CA SER A 174 -9.56 -27.35 17.73
C SER A 174 -10.12 -26.95 16.36
N GLY A 175 -10.33 -25.66 16.13
CA GLY A 175 -10.92 -25.11 14.91
C GLY A 175 -10.57 -23.64 14.72
N LEU A 176 -10.76 -23.14 13.50
CA LEU A 176 -10.45 -21.75 13.13
C LEU A 176 -11.57 -20.77 13.49
N ASN A 177 -12.80 -21.26 13.68
CA ASN A 177 -14.00 -20.46 13.89
C ASN A 177 -14.42 -20.37 15.37
N GLN A 178 -13.45 -20.47 16.29
CA GLN A 178 -13.63 -20.46 17.74
C GLN A 178 -12.52 -19.65 18.42
N SER A 179 -12.72 -19.28 19.68
CA SER A 179 -11.68 -18.63 20.48
C SER A 179 -10.51 -19.58 20.75
N PHE A 180 -9.30 -19.04 20.69
CA PHE A 180 -8.05 -19.74 21.01
C PHE A 180 -7.76 -19.62 22.50
N THR A 181 -7.33 -20.73 23.10
CA THR A 181 -6.95 -20.80 24.51
C THR A 181 -5.45 -20.63 24.65
N LYS A 182 -5.00 -19.65 25.45
CA LYS A 182 -3.59 -19.39 25.72
C LYS A 182 -2.94 -20.61 26.36
N ASN A 183 -1.76 -20.99 25.87
CA ASN A 183 -0.99 -22.09 26.45
C ASN A 183 -0.09 -21.55 27.57
N THR A 184 -0.55 -21.69 28.82
CA THR A 184 0.18 -21.21 30.01
C THR A 184 1.46 -21.99 30.31
N GLY A 185 1.62 -23.20 29.73
CA GLY A 185 2.84 -23.99 29.84
C GLY A 185 3.87 -23.70 28.75
N PHE A 186 3.54 -22.86 27.76
CA PHE A 186 4.49 -22.45 26.74
C PHE A 186 5.45 -21.40 27.30
N ALA A 187 6.76 -21.67 27.17
CA ALA A 187 7.77 -20.70 27.54
C ALA A 187 7.80 -19.56 26.50
N THR A 188 7.44 -18.34 26.92
CA THR A 188 7.53 -17.15 26.07
C THR A 188 8.93 -17.05 25.46
N ILE A 189 8.98 -16.96 24.12
CA ILE A 189 10.24 -16.78 23.41
C ILE A 189 10.52 -15.29 23.34
N TYR A 190 11.67 -14.87 23.82
CA TYR A 190 12.14 -13.50 23.72
C TYR A 190 13.36 -13.42 22.80
N ALA A 191 13.77 -12.20 22.48
CA ALA A 191 15.02 -11.94 21.78
C ALA A 191 16.22 -12.65 22.45
N PRO A 192 17.17 -13.22 21.67
CA PRO A 192 18.35 -13.89 22.20
C PRO A 192 19.27 -12.94 22.99
N ALA A 193 19.23 -13.09 24.32
CA ALA A 193 19.94 -12.20 25.24
C ALA A 193 21.46 -12.20 25.00
N GLY A 194 22.07 -11.02 25.03
CA GLY A 194 23.52 -10.86 24.96
C GLY A 194 24.13 -11.14 23.58
N GLN A 195 23.31 -11.29 22.53
CA GLN A 195 23.77 -11.51 21.15
C GLN A 195 23.68 -10.24 20.29
N GLY A 196 23.56 -9.08 20.92
CA GLY A 196 23.45 -7.77 20.27
C GLY A 196 22.07 -7.45 19.70
N PHE A 197 21.03 -8.19 20.11
CA PHE A 197 19.64 -7.82 19.82
C PHE A 197 19.19 -6.65 20.71
N ASP A 198 18.14 -5.98 20.28
CA ASP A 198 17.37 -5.09 21.14
C ASP A 198 16.47 -5.94 22.04
N ASP A 199 17.10 -6.53 23.06
CA ASP A 199 16.55 -7.60 23.89
C ASP A 199 15.25 -7.21 24.62
N ASN A 200 14.93 -5.92 24.65
CA ASN A 200 13.89 -5.37 25.50
C ASN A 200 12.68 -4.80 24.74
N ASP A 201 12.85 -4.25 23.54
CA ASP A 201 11.80 -3.44 22.89
C ASP A 201 11.28 -4.02 21.56
N ASN A 202 12.13 -4.71 20.79
CA ASN A 202 11.82 -5.04 19.39
C ASN A 202 12.00 -6.54 19.08
N PHE A 203 10.93 -7.32 19.26
CA PHE A 203 10.90 -8.77 18.98
C PHE A 203 9.45 -9.29 18.78
N ARG A 204 8.99 -9.38 17.53
CA ARG A 204 7.57 -9.58 17.20
C ARG A 204 7.32 -10.29 15.86
N ASP A 205 6.04 -10.50 15.59
CA ASP A 205 5.48 -10.97 14.31
C ASP A 205 5.97 -12.36 13.87
N PRO A 206 5.73 -13.41 14.67
CA PRO A 206 6.16 -14.76 14.34
C PRO A 206 5.44 -15.25 13.07
N PHE A 207 6.19 -15.94 12.20
CA PHE A 207 5.66 -16.73 11.10
C PHE A 207 6.23 -18.14 11.15
N VAL A 208 5.37 -19.15 11.07
CA VAL A 208 5.73 -20.55 11.25
C VAL A 208 5.40 -21.37 10.01
N TYR A 209 6.39 -22.10 9.51
CA TYR A 209 6.22 -23.01 8.39
C TYR A 209 6.88 -24.36 8.67
N PHE A 210 6.45 -25.37 7.92
CA PHE A 210 7.00 -26.73 8.02
C PHE A 210 7.89 -27.03 6.82
N ASP A 211 9.16 -27.37 7.06
CA ASP A 211 10.04 -27.93 6.06
C ASP A 211 9.86 -29.45 6.04
N SER A 212 9.13 -29.93 5.03
CA SER A 212 8.86 -31.36 4.86
C SER A 212 10.11 -32.16 4.52
N ALA A 213 11.13 -31.56 3.88
CA ALA A 213 12.37 -32.26 3.55
C ALA A 213 13.21 -32.54 4.81
N ALA A 214 13.22 -31.60 5.75
CA ALA A 214 13.93 -31.74 7.03
C ALA A 214 13.05 -32.26 8.18
N ASN A 215 11.76 -32.52 7.94
CA ASN A 215 10.76 -32.87 8.96
C ASN A 215 10.82 -31.94 10.19
N THR A 216 10.96 -30.62 9.93
CA THR A 216 11.25 -29.62 10.96
C THR A 216 10.36 -28.40 10.79
N TYR A 217 9.81 -27.89 11.90
CA TYR A 217 9.14 -26.59 11.90
C TYR A 217 10.17 -25.48 12.04
N HIS A 218 9.95 -24.40 11.31
CA HIS A 218 10.71 -23.17 11.40
C HIS A 218 9.81 -22.04 11.85
N MET A 219 10.36 -21.14 12.68
CA MET A 219 9.74 -19.87 13.02
C MET A 219 10.71 -18.76 12.61
N ILE A 220 10.18 -17.74 11.96
CA ILE A 220 10.89 -16.48 11.73
C ILE A 220 10.22 -15.36 12.53
N VAL A 221 11.02 -14.45 13.06
CA VAL A 221 10.56 -13.37 13.96
C VAL A 221 11.26 -12.07 13.59
N ALA A 222 10.53 -10.97 13.47
CA ALA A 222 11.09 -9.65 13.26
C ALA A 222 11.73 -9.14 14.55
N ALA A 223 12.95 -8.60 14.45
CA ALA A 223 13.67 -8.07 15.60
C ALA A 223 14.57 -6.89 15.19
N ARG A 224 15.12 -6.16 16.16
CA ARG A 224 16.27 -5.26 15.91
C ARG A 224 17.55 -5.86 16.46
N LYS A 225 18.64 -5.64 15.73
CA LYS A 225 19.98 -6.10 16.14
C LYS A 225 21.05 -5.08 15.74
N ASN A 226 22.06 -4.93 16.58
CA ASN A 226 23.31 -4.28 16.20
C ASN A 226 24.12 -5.25 15.34
N VAL A 227 24.30 -4.87 14.07
CA VAL A 227 25.12 -5.57 13.09
C VAL A 227 26.31 -4.68 12.77
N SER A 228 27.48 -5.04 13.28
CA SER A 228 28.74 -4.35 13.04
C SER A 228 28.70 -2.84 13.32
N GLY A 229 28.08 -2.44 14.43
CA GLY A 229 27.98 -1.04 14.86
C GLY A 229 26.72 -0.31 14.37
N THR A 230 25.90 -0.94 13.52
CA THR A 230 24.66 -0.35 12.99
C THR A 230 23.44 -1.09 13.51
N TRP A 231 22.53 -0.36 14.17
CA TRP A 231 21.22 -0.89 14.54
C TRP A 231 20.30 -0.97 13.32
N ARG A 232 19.80 -2.17 13.05
CA ARG A 232 18.94 -2.46 11.90
C ARG A 232 17.88 -3.51 12.23
N GLY A 233 16.82 -3.53 11.44
CA GLY A 233 15.82 -4.58 11.43
C GLY A 233 16.42 -5.88 10.89
N VAL A 234 16.14 -6.98 11.57
CA VAL A 234 16.59 -8.33 11.21
C VAL A 234 15.43 -9.32 11.35
N ILE A 235 15.60 -10.49 10.74
CA ILE A 235 14.68 -11.62 10.90
C ILE A 235 15.44 -12.74 11.59
N ALA A 236 15.09 -13.02 12.84
CA ALA A 236 15.62 -14.14 13.61
C ALA A 236 14.95 -15.45 13.17
N ARG A 237 15.68 -16.58 13.23
CA ARG A 237 15.18 -17.90 12.88
C ARG A 237 15.25 -18.86 14.05
N TYR A 238 14.24 -19.72 14.17
CA TYR A 238 14.17 -20.79 15.14
C TYR A 238 13.71 -22.09 14.47
N THR A 239 14.02 -23.23 15.09
CA THR A 239 13.54 -24.56 14.68
C THR A 239 12.87 -25.30 15.82
N SER A 240 11.90 -26.16 15.50
CA SER A 240 11.22 -27.05 16.45
C SER A 240 10.80 -28.35 15.78
N SER A 241 10.80 -29.46 16.53
CA SER A 241 10.20 -30.73 16.11
C SER A 241 8.73 -30.87 16.53
N ASN A 242 8.28 -30.06 17.49
CA ASN A 242 7.01 -30.26 18.18
C ASN A 242 6.11 -29.02 18.31
N LEU A 243 6.56 -27.85 17.83
CA LEU A 243 5.93 -26.53 17.98
C LEU A 243 5.96 -25.93 19.40
N LEU A 244 6.48 -26.66 20.39
CA LEU A 244 6.48 -26.25 21.80
C LEU A 244 7.86 -25.81 22.28
N THR A 245 8.91 -26.51 21.85
CA THR A 245 10.31 -26.21 22.20
C THR A 245 11.03 -25.69 20.97
N TRP A 246 11.62 -24.50 21.09
CA TRP A 246 12.24 -23.78 19.97
C TRP A 246 13.72 -23.53 20.23
N THR A 247 14.55 -23.77 19.20
CA THR A 247 15.99 -23.53 19.24
C THR A 247 16.34 -22.40 18.28
N TYR A 248 17.06 -21.37 18.76
CA TYR A 248 17.52 -20.27 17.93
C TYR A 248 18.59 -20.72 16.93
N GLN A 249 18.50 -20.25 15.68
CA GLN A 249 19.30 -20.67 14.53
C GLN A 249 20.04 -19.52 13.84
N GLY A 250 20.18 -18.37 14.51
CA GLY A 250 20.82 -17.19 13.93
C GLY A 250 19.85 -16.23 13.23
N VAL A 251 20.42 -15.21 12.61
CA VAL A 251 19.71 -14.24 11.76
C VAL A 251 19.56 -14.83 10.36
N LEU A 252 18.34 -14.87 9.85
CA LEU A 252 18.01 -15.29 8.49
C LEU A 252 18.30 -14.19 7.46
N TYR A 253 17.97 -12.94 7.80
CA TYR A 253 18.15 -11.78 6.94
C TYR A 253 18.28 -10.52 7.79
N ASP A 254 19.15 -9.59 7.38
CA ASP A 254 19.48 -8.38 8.14
C ASP A 254 19.24 -7.10 7.32
N GLY A 255 18.39 -7.14 6.31
CA GLY A 255 18.14 -6.00 5.41
C GLY A 255 19.13 -5.89 4.25
N GLY A 256 20.24 -6.65 4.26
CA GLY A 256 21.24 -6.62 3.19
C GLY A 256 21.86 -5.22 3.04
N PRO A 257 21.85 -4.62 1.83
CA PRO A 257 22.40 -3.29 1.61
C PRO A 257 21.55 -2.18 2.23
N ASP A 258 20.27 -2.43 2.51
CA ASP A 258 19.33 -1.46 3.02
C ASP A 258 19.32 -1.45 4.56
N ASN A 259 19.18 -0.26 5.16
CA ASN A 259 19.05 -0.12 6.60
C ASN A 259 17.58 0.13 6.99
N PHE A 260 16.81 -0.95 7.09
CA PHE A 260 15.44 -0.90 7.61
C PHE A 260 15.44 -0.72 9.12
N PHE A 261 14.46 0.01 9.66
CA PHE A 261 14.31 0.09 11.12
C PHE A 261 13.80 -1.23 11.69
N MET A 262 12.79 -1.83 11.03
CA MET A 262 12.18 -3.12 11.33
C MET A 262 11.70 -3.79 10.04
N LEU A 263 11.67 -5.13 10.05
CA LEU A 263 11.18 -5.97 8.96
C LEU A 263 9.88 -6.65 9.42
N GLU A 264 8.82 -5.86 9.60
CA GLU A 264 7.57 -6.29 10.24
C GLU A 264 6.80 -7.31 9.42
N THR A 265 6.03 -8.15 10.12
CA THR A 265 5.18 -9.19 9.52
C THR A 265 5.89 -10.11 8.53
N PRO A 266 7.09 -10.63 8.81
CA PRO A 266 7.84 -11.39 7.83
C PRO A 266 7.09 -12.67 7.46
N GLU A 267 7.08 -12.99 6.18
CA GLU A 267 6.53 -14.24 5.66
C GLU A 267 7.50 -14.87 4.68
N LEU A 268 7.60 -16.19 4.73
CA LEU A 268 8.38 -16.97 3.78
C LEU A 268 7.47 -17.93 3.03
N PHE A 269 7.53 -17.92 1.70
CA PHE A 269 6.85 -18.90 0.88
C PHE A 269 7.69 -19.32 -0.33
N LYS A 270 7.30 -20.44 -0.96
CA LYS A 270 7.88 -20.93 -2.22
C LYS A 270 6.86 -20.78 -3.36
N GLN A 271 7.32 -20.36 -4.53
CA GLN A 271 6.55 -20.39 -5.76
C GLN A 271 7.46 -20.79 -6.93
N GLY A 272 7.07 -21.86 -7.63
CA GLY A 272 7.95 -22.55 -8.57
C GLY A 272 9.23 -23.04 -7.86
N SER A 273 10.38 -22.73 -8.43
CA SER A 273 11.70 -23.05 -7.86
C SER A 273 12.22 -22.03 -6.84
N THR A 274 11.51 -20.92 -6.64
CA THR A 274 12.05 -19.74 -5.94
C THR A 274 11.38 -19.55 -4.58
N TYR A 275 12.18 -19.22 -3.57
CA TYR A 275 11.71 -18.80 -2.25
C TYR A 275 11.62 -17.29 -2.18
N TYR A 276 10.59 -16.81 -1.51
CA TYR A 276 10.29 -15.40 -1.29
C TYR A 276 10.25 -15.08 0.19
N LEU A 277 10.84 -13.96 0.56
CA LEU A 277 10.78 -13.38 1.90
C LEU A 277 10.11 -12.02 1.80
N LEU A 278 8.88 -11.92 2.29
CA LEU A 278 8.05 -10.71 2.31
C LEU A 278 8.18 -10.02 3.67
N PHE A 279 8.21 -8.69 3.71
CA PHE A 279 8.18 -7.91 4.97
C PHE A 279 7.74 -6.47 4.72
N SER A 280 7.20 -5.82 5.75
CA SER A 280 6.83 -4.40 5.75
C SER A 280 7.88 -3.57 6.50
N ASP A 281 8.30 -2.44 5.94
CA ASP A 281 9.18 -1.50 6.64
C ASP A 281 8.38 -0.41 7.35
N ILE A 282 8.60 -0.26 8.65
CA ILE A 282 7.87 0.70 9.48
C ILE A 282 8.16 2.16 9.12
N ASN A 283 9.33 2.49 8.58
CA ASN A 283 9.63 3.89 8.26
C ASN A 283 9.02 4.32 6.94
N SER A 284 9.28 3.55 5.87
CA SER A 284 8.77 3.86 4.54
C SER A 284 7.30 3.49 4.34
N LYS A 285 6.73 2.65 5.22
CA LYS A 285 5.38 2.06 5.08
C LYS A 285 5.19 1.21 3.83
N ASN A 286 6.30 0.83 3.18
CA ASN A 286 6.28 0.00 1.98
C ASN A 286 6.38 -1.48 2.33
N LEU A 287 5.74 -2.28 1.50
CA LEU A 287 5.92 -3.73 1.43
C LEU A 287 7.09 -4.07 0.50
N TYR A 288 8.04 -4.88 0.97
CA TYR A 288 9.16 -5.36 0.18
C TYR A 288 9.21 -6.87 0.12
N TYR A 289 9.90 -7.39 -0.90
CA TYR A 289 10.25 -8.80 -0.94
C TYR A 289 11.71 -9.04 -1.34
N ARG A 290 12.22 -10.22 -1.02
CA ARG A 290 13.50 -10.77 -1.45
C ARG A 290 13.33 -12.16 -2.03
N LYS A 291 14.26 -12.58 -2.89
CA LYS A 291 14.30 -13.90 -3.54
C LYS A 291 15.48 -14.71 -3.07
N SER A 292 15.32 -16.03 -3.05
CA SER A 292 16.39 -17.00 -2.80
C SER A 292 16.13 -18.31 -3.55
N ALA A 293 17.19 -19.02 -3.93
CA ALA A 293 17.12 -20.38 -4.44
C ALA A 293 16.98 -21.42 -3.31
N ALA A 294 17.22 -21.03 -2.05
CA ALA A 294 17.17 -21.89 -0.88
C ALA A 294 16.34 -21.27 0.25
N LEU A 295 15.73 -22.14 1.05
CA LEU A 295 14.85 -21.79 2.16
C LEU A 295 15.51 -20.87 3.21
N THR A 296 16.83 -20.95 3.35
CA THR A 296 17.59 -20.22 4.39
C THR A 296 18.43 -19.08 3.83
N GLY A 297 18.16 -18.66 2.60
CA GLY A 297 18.98 -17.67 1.89
C GLY A 297 20.19 -18.27 1.17
N PRO A 298 21.11 -17.42 0.65
CA PRO A 298 21.11 -15.97 0.80
C PRO A 298 19.93 -15.29 0.10
N TRP A 299 19.49 -14.17 0.67
CA TRP A 299 18.36 -13.39 0.17
C TRP A 299 18.84 -12.19 -0.64
N SER A 300 18.20 -11.94 -1.78
CA SER A 300 18.57 -10.87 -2.71
C SER A 300 17.34 -10.09 -3.19
N ALA A 301 17.54 -8.84 -3.60
CA ALA A 301 16.48 -8.06 -4.24
C ALA A 301 16.05 -8.72 -5.58
N PRO A 302 14.80 -8.51 -6.01
CA PRO A 302 14.38 -8.89 -7.36
C PRO A 302 15.18 -8.15 -8.44
N SER A 303 15.09 -8.64 -9.68
CA SER A 303 15.76 -8.00 -10.81
C SER A 303 15.10 -6.67 -11.21
N GLY A 304 13.77 -6.59 -11.08
CA GLY A 304 13.00 -5.37 -11.24
C GLY A 304 12.77 -4.66 -9.91
N ALA A 305 11.56 -4.14 -9.72
CA ALA A 305 11.21 -3.39 -8.52
C ALA A 305 11.18 -4.28 -7.26
N ALA A 306 11.78 -3.81 -6.18
CA ALA A 306 11.76 -4.45 -4.85
C ALA A 306 10.38 -4.45 -4.18
N ARG A 307 9.40 -3.76 -4.78
CA ARG A 307 8.02 -3.64 -4.35
C ARG A 307 7.10 -3.53 -5.56
N PHE A 308 5.89 -4.05 -5.42
CA PHE A 308 4.83 -4.04 -6.43
C PHE A 308 3.57 -3.29 -5.94
N GLU A 309 3.65 -2.68 -4.76
CA GLU A 309 2.61 -1.86 -4.14
C GLU A 309 3.25 -0.54 -3.63
N GLY A 310 2.42 0.49 -3.43
CA GLY A 310 2.79 1.67 -2.67
C GLY A 310 2.78 1.48 -1.15
N GLN A 311 2.30 2.51 -0.46
CA GLN A 311 2.16 2.58 1.00
C GLN A 311 0.73 2.23 1.46
N GLY A 312 -0.14 1.79 0.55
CA GLY A 312 -1.55 1.50 0.83
C GLY A 312 -1.81 0.07 1.27
N MET A 313 -0.80 -0.80 1.25
CA MET A 313 -0.89 -2.16 1.76
C MET A 313 0.24 -2.41 2.76
N TYR A 314 -0.10 -2.32 4.05
CA TYR A 314 0.83 -2.58 5.14
C TYR A 314 0.56 -3.92 5.83
N ALA A 315 1.58 -4.45 6.50
CA ALA A 315 1.54 -5.68 7.29
C ALA A 315 1.02 -6.90 6.51
N ALA A 316 1.46 -7.01 5.26
CA ALA A 316 0.83 -7.92 4.31
C ALA A 316 1.30 -9.36 4.48
N LYS A 317 0.35 -10.31 4.38
CA LYS A 317 0.61 -11.76 4.39
C LYS A 317 -0.19 -12.47 3.30
N THR A 318 0.23 -13.67 2.94
CA THR A 318 -0.29 -14.43 1.81
C THR A 318 -0.86 -15.78 2.21
N ILE A 319 -1.71 -16.31 1.34
CA ILE A 319 -2.17 -17.70 1.36
C ILE A 319 -2.24 -18.22 -0.06
N VAL A 320 -2.19 -19.54 -0.19
CA VAL A 320 -2.43 -20.26 -1.45
C VAL A 320 -3.73 -21.03 -1.31
N ASP A 321 -4.59 -20.92 -2.31
CA ASP A 321 -5.85 -21.66 -2.37
C ASP A 321 -5.66 -23.09 -2.93
N GLN A 322 -6.77 -23.82 -3.04
CA GLN A 322 -6.77 -25.19 -3.58
C GLN A 322 -6.42 -25.29 -5.07
N TYR A 323 -6.44 -24.17 -5.81
CA TYR A 323 -6.12 -24.09 -7.23
C TYR A 323 -4.65 -23.68 -7.47
N GLY A 324 -3.91 -23.37 -6.40
CA GLY A 324 -2.54 -22.88 -6.50
C GLY A 324 -2.45 -21.38 -6.72
N ASP A 325 -3.57 -20.65 -6.68
CA ASP A 325 -3.57 -19.20 -6.73
C ASP A 325 -3.15 -18.63 -5.38
N ARG A 326 -2.24 -17.65 -5.41
CA ARG A 326 -1.77 -16.95 -4.22
C ARG A 326 -2.48 -15.61 -4.10
N TYR A 327 -2.97 -15.32 -2.91
CA TYR A 327 -3.57 -14.03 -2.57
C TYR A 327 -2.78 -13.38 -1.45
N ILE A 328 -2.63 -12.06 -1.53
CA ILE A 328 -1.97 -11.23 -0.52
C ILE A 328 -2.98 -10.27 0.10
N PHE A 329 -2.93 -10.16 1.41
CA PHE A 329 -3.84 -9.39 2.23
C PHE A 329 -3.00 -8.42 3.06
N GLY A 330 -3.44 -7.17 3.16
CA GLY A 330 -2.90 -6.18 4.09
C GLY A 330 -3.98 -5.18 4.43
N TRP A 331 -3.62 -4.07 5.06
CA TRP A 331 -4.57 -3.01 5.34
C TRP A 331 -4.10 -1.68 4.79
N THR A 332 -5.08 -0.88 4.34
CA THR A 332 -4.87 0.53 4.00
C THR A 332 -5.28 1.39 5.17
N ASN A 333 -4.47 2.41 5.47
CA ASN A 333 -4.68 3.32 6.58
C ASN A 333 -5.99 4.12 6.47
N ARG A 334 -6.34 4.75 7.59
CA ARG A 334 -7.29 5.88 7.64
C ARG A 334 -6.52 7.19 7.78
N LEU A 335 -7.21 8.30 7.55
CA LEU A 335 -6.71 9.62 7.90
C LEU A 335 -7.62 10.27 8.95
N ALA A 336 -7.01 10.95 9.91
CA ALA A 336 -7.72 11.58 11.01
C ALA A 336 -8.84 12.50 10.53
N GLY A 337 -10.01 12.40 11.17
CA GLY A 337 -11.21 13.16 10.81
C GLY A 337 -11.88 12.73 9.50
N SER A 338 -11.42 11.64 8.87
CA SER A 338 -11.88 11.21 7.55
C SER A 338 -11.70 12.31 6.49
N THR A 339 -10.54 12.95 6.50
CA THR A 339 -10.16 14.02 5.56
C THR A 339 -8.81 13.74 4.93
N ASP A 340 -8.62 14.18 3.68
CA ASP A 340 -7.35 14.01 2.97
C ASP A 340 -6.17 14.81 3.56
N ALA A 341 -6.46 15.83 4.37
CA ALA A 341 -5.45 16.56 5.14
C ALA A 341 -5.14 15.91 6.50
N GLY A 342 -5.91 14.88 6.89
CA GLY A 342 -5.77 14.19 8.16
C GLY A 342 -4.44 13.46 8.29
N ALA A 343 -3.94 13.38 9.53
CA ALA A 343 -2.77 12.57 9.84
C ALA A 343 -3.05 11.09 9.58
N TRP A 344 -2.04 10.36 9.12
CA TRP A 344 -2.10 8.91 8.96
C TRP A 344 -2.42 8.22 10.29
N GLN A 345 -3.35 7.26 10.26
CA GLN A 345 -3.73 6.46 11.43
C GLN A 345 -3.52 4.98 11.16
N TRP A 346 -3.08 4.26 12.19
CA TRP A 346 -2.91 2.82 12.13
C TRP A 346 -4.26 2.12 11.97
N GLY A 347 -4.26 1.02 11.22
CA GLY A 347 -5.45 0.26 10.86
C GLY A 347 -6.41 1.01 9.93
N GLY A 348 -7.25 0.25 9.24
CA GLY A 348 -8.25 0.79 8.33
C GLY A 348 -9.05 -0.30 7.65
N ASN A 349 -8.94 -0.37 6.33
CA ASN A 349 -9.71 -1.31 5.53
C ASN A 349 -8.80 -2.45 5.06
N LEU A 350 -9.33 -3.67 5.04
CA LEU A 350 -8.67 -4.82 4.44
C LEU A 350 -8.51 -4.59 2.93
N VAL A 351 -7.35 -4.92 2.38
CA VAL A 351 -7.08 -4.87 0.93
C VAL A 351 -6.51 -6.21 0.50
N THR A 352 -6.98 -6.72 -0.65
CA THR A 352 -6.60 -8.02 -1.18
C THR A 352 -6.18 -7.90 -2.64
N HIS A 353 -5.06 -8.54 -3.00
CA HIS A 353 -4.64 -8.72 -4.38
C HIS A 353 -4.38 -10.21 -4.68
N LYS A 354 -4.48 -10.60 -5.96
CA LYS A 354 -3.89 -11.84 -6.44
C LYS A 354 -2.40 -11.59 -6.71
N LEU A 355 -1.54 -12.41 -6.12
CA LEU A 355 -0.09 -12.35 -6.24
C LEU A 355 0.39 -13.48 -7.14
N TYR A 356 1.30 -13.18 -8.07
CA TYR A 356 1.84 -14.20 -8.97
C TYR A 356 3.30 -13.93 -9.34
N GLN A 357 3.93 -14.96 -9.91
CA GLN A 357 5.34 -14.96 -10.31
C GLN A 357 5.44 -14.68 -11.81
N LEU A 358 6.25 -13.68 -12.18
CA LEU A 358 6.63 -13.38 -13.55
C LEU A 358 7.65 -14.39 -14.10
N PRO A 359 7.88 -14.46 -15.42
CA PRO A 359 8.88 -15.36 -16.01
C PRO A 359 10.30 -15.19 -15.47
N ASN A 360 10.68 -13.97 -15.08
CA ASN A 360 11.97 -13.66 -14.43
C ASN A 360 11.97 -13.94 -12.91
N GLN A 361 10.91 -14.58 -12.41
CA GLN A 361 10.69 -14.89 -11.00
C GLN A 361 10.51 -13.67 -10.10
N ASP A 362 10.27 -12.47 -10.63
CA ASP A 362 9.82 -11.34 -9.82
C ASP A 362 8.32 -11.51 -9.49
N LEU A 363 7.84 -10.82 -8.45
CA LEU A 363 6.44 -10.87 -8.05
C LEU A 363 5.65 -9.73 -8.69
N ALA A 364 4.41 -10.03 -9.02
CA ALA A 364 3.43 -9.14 -9.64
C ALA A 364 2.07 -9.29 -8.97
N VAL A 365 1.26 -8.23 -9.01
CA VAL A 365 -0.10 -8.22 -8.44
C VAL A 365 -1.17 -7.78 -9.43
N THR A 366 -2.32 -8.43 -9.33
CA THR A 366 -3.54 -8.10 -10.07
C THR A 366 -4.76 -8.13 -9.16
N ILE A 367 -5.86 -7.57 -9.64
CA ILE A 367 -7.17 -7.64 -9.01
C ILE A 367 -7.60 -9.11 -8.86
N PRO A 368 -8.10 -9.55 -7.69
CA PRO A 368 -8.67 -10.89 -7.55
C PRO A 368 -9.79 -11.11 -8.57
N HIS A 369 -9.77 -12.25 -9.26
CA HIS A 369 -10.64 -12.48 -10.42
C HIS A 369 -12.14 -12.45 -10.07
N THR A 370 -12.52 -12.93 -8.90
CA THR A 370 -13.90 -12.86 -8.37
C THR A 370 -14.34 -11.44 -8.04
N LEU A 371 -13.45 -10.64 -7.42
CA LEU A 371 -13.68 -9.21 -7.18
C LEU A 371 -13.84 -8.47 -8.51
N LYS A 372 -12.95 -8.73 -9.48
CA LYS A 372 -13.03 -8.17 -10.84
C LYS A 372 -14.36 -8.48 -11.50
N ALA A 373 -14.78 -9.75 -11.48
CA ALA A 373 -16.05 -10.18 -12.05
C ALA A 373 -17.24 -9.46 -11.41
N GLN A 374 -17.22 -9.29 -10.08
CA GLN A 374 -18.24 -8.51 -9.39
C GLN A 374 -18.17 -7.04 -9.77
N ALA A 375 -17.01 -6.42 -9.89
CA ALA A 375 -16.90 -4.99 -10.22
C ALA A 375 -17.28 -4.66 -11.69
N GLU A 376 -17.49 -5.69 -12.53
CA GLU A 376 -17.76 -5.60 -13.97
C GLU A 376 -19.21 -5.92 -14.35
N THR A 377 -20.13 -6.09 -13.39
CA THR A 377 -21.50 -6.55 -13.65
C THR A 377 -22.28 -5.63 -14.59
N SER A 378 -22.26 -4.32 -14.35
CA SER A 378 -23.11 -3.36 -15.08
C SER A 378 -22.32 -2.14 -15.55
N PRO A 379 -22.46 -1.70 -16.82
CA PRO A 379 -21.84 -0.47 -17.30
C PRO A 379 -22.46 0.77 -16.66
N VAL A 380 -21.63 1.78 -16.40
CA VAL A 380 -22.04 3.13 -15.98
C VAL A 380 -21.72 4.10 -17.12
N PRO A 381 -22.70 4.78 -17.71
CA PRO A 381 -22.45 5.70 -18.81
C PRO A 381 -21.62 6.89 -18.34
N LEU A 382 -20.55 7.18 -19.07
CA LEU A 382 -19.75 8.37 -18.84
C LEU A 382 -20.46 9.61 -19.38
N ARG A 383 -20.38 10.70 -18.62
CA ARG A 383 -20.92 12.00 -18.99
C ARG A 383 -19.78 13.00 -19.01
N LYS A 384 -19.26 13.29 -20.20
CA LYS A 384 -18.27 14.35 -20.38
C LYS A 384 -18.88 15.67 -19.94
N ASP A 385 -18.19 16.38 -19.05
CA ASP A 385 -18.57 17.71 -18.61
C ASP A 385 -17.94 18.76 -19.52
N SER A 386 -16.62 18.72 -19.67
CA SER A 386 -15.85 19.70 -20.43
C SER A 386 -14.53 19.09 -20.95
N GLN A 387 -13.86 19.80 -21.85
CA GLN A 387 -12.51 19.48 -22.32
C GLN A 387 -11.73 20.77 -22.54
N TRP A 388 -10.42 20.74 -22.34
CA TRP A 388 -9.55 21.89 -22.50
C TRP A 388 -8.20 21.50 -23.11
N GLY A 389 -7.59 22.42 -23.87
CA GLY A 389 -6.32 22.19 -24.55
C GLY A 389 -6.45 21.32 -25.82
N ASN A 390 -5.33 20.77 -26.28
CA ASN A 390 -5.31 19.96 -27.50
C ASN A 390 -5.82 18.55 -27.20
N VAL A 391 -7.08 18.29 -27.56
CA VAL A 391 -7.76 17.01 -27.36
C VAL A 391 -8.34 16.53 -28.69
N ALA A 392 -7.92 15.35 -29.14
CA ALA A 392 -8.45 14.69 -30.33
C ALA A 392 -9.17 13.39 -29.92
N ASN A 393 -10.45 13.26 -30.25
CA ASN A 393 -11.14 11.96 -30.15
C ASN A 393 -10.69 11.08 -31.31
N ILE A 394 -10.12 9.92 -31.01
CA ILE A 394 -9.48 9.06 -32.02
C ILE A 394 -10.37 7.94 -32.54
N THR A 395 -11.47 7.66 -31.84
CA THR A 395 -12.44 6.64 -32.23
C THR A 395 -13.85 7.15 -31.93
N PRO A 396 -14.59 7.65 -32.95
CA PRO A 396 -15.93 8.19 -32.77
C PRO A 396 -16.86 7.24 -32.03
N GLY A 397 -17.66 7.78 -31.10
CA GLY A 397 -18.58 6.98 -30.28
C GLY A 397 -17.91 6.25 -29.10
N THR A 398 -16.61 6.43 -28.90
CA THR A 398 -15.89 5.90 -27.73
C THR A 398 -15.23 7.02 -26.94
N GLU A 399 -14.98 6.76 -25.66
CA GLU A 399 -14.21 7.61 -24.77
C GLU A 399 -12.70 7.33 -24.98
N SER A 400 -12.22 7.64 -26.19
CA SER A 400 -10.83 7.46 -26.59
C SER A 400 -10.24 8.78 -27.12
N TYR A 401 -9.15 9.24 -26.51
CA TYR A 401 -8.58 10.55 -26.76
C TYR A 401 -7.06 10.52 -26.83
N THR A 402 -6.50 11.30 -27.75
CA THR A 402 -5.11 11.77 -27.67
C THR A 402 -5.11 13.19 -27.15
N LEU A 403 -4.35 13.43 -26.08
CA LEU A 403 -4.16 14.74 -25.47
C LEU A 403 -2.71 15.17 -25.70
N SER A 404 -2.49 16.45 -26.01
CA SER A 404 -1.13 17.01 -26.10
C SER A 404 -1.00 18.35 -25.40
N SER A 405 0.10 18.47 -24.66
CA SER A 405 0.53 19.69 -23.98
C SER A 405 1.98 19.99 -24.40
N PRO A 406 2.25 21.16 -25.03
CA PRO A 406 3.57 21.51 -25.52
C PRO A 406 4.53 22.07 -24.45
N ALA A 407 4.04 22.42 -23.26
CA ALA A 407 4.83 23.12 -22.25
C ALA A 407 4.46 22.72 -20.82
N ASP A 408 5.37 22.97 -19.87
CA ASP A 408 5.09 22.79 -18.44
C ASP A 408 4.01 23.77 -17.97
N LYS A 409 3.09 23.27 -17.15
CA LYS A 409 1.94 23.99 -16.59
C LYS A 409 0.88 24.36 -17.63
N ASP A 410 0.93 23.75 -18.81
CA ASP A 410 -0.06 23.90 -19.88
C ASP A 410 -0.93 22.63 -19.96
N VAL A 411 -1.88 22.46 -19.04
CA VAL A 411 -2.65 21.20 -18.96
C VAL A 411 -3.69 21.10 -20.06
N ALA A 412 -3.67 20.00 -20.82
CA ALA A 412 -4.82 19.57 -21.62
C ALA A 412 -5.57 18.46 -20.87
N ASN A 413 -6.90 18.49 -20.89
CA ASN A 413 -7.74 17.57 -20.12
C ASN A 413 -9.08 17.25 -20.78
N VAL A 414 -9.67 16.14 -20.34
CA VAL A 414 -11.09 15.82 -20.51
C VAL A 414 -11.66 15.58 -19.12
N LEU A 415 -12.72 16.31 -18.76
CA LEU A 415 -13.39 16.23 -17.47
C LEU A 415 -14.75 15.55 -17.62
N TYR A 416 -15.08 14.74 -16.62
CA TYR A 416 -16.31 13.99 -16.50
C TYR A 416 -17.09 14.41 -15.26
N GLN A 417 -18.40 14.29 -15.35
CA GLN A 417 -19.30 14.44 -14.21
C GLN A 417 -19.04 13.34 -13.16
N PRO A 418 -19.46 13.57 -11.90
CA PRO A 418 -19.36 12.57 -10.85
C PRO A 418 -19.99 11.23 -11.21
N ILE A 419 -19.29 10.16 -10.84
CA ILE A 419 -19.83 8.80 -10.86
C ILE A 419 -20.66 8.62 -9.59
N SER A 420 -21.97 8.34 -9.74
CA SER A 420 -22.90 8.29 -8.60
C SER A 420 -22.66 7.12 -7.64
N PRO A 421 -22.40 5.88 -8.10
CA PRO A 421 -22.18 4.72 -7.23
C PRO A 421 -21.02 4.89 -6.25
N ALA A 422 -21.16 4.31 -5.06
CA ALA A 422 -20.09 4.28 -4.05
C ALA A 422 -18.96 3.31 -4.39
N ARG A 423 -19.24 2.32 -5.25
CA ARG A 423 -18.32 1.29 -5.73
C ARG A 423 -18.38 1.23 -7.24
N TYR A 424 -17.23 1.33 -7.89
CA TYR A 424 -17.14 1.21 -9.33
C TYR A 424 -15.70 0.87 -9.75
N LYS A 425 -15.56 0.38 -10.98
CA LYS A 425 -14.28 0.11 -11.61
C LYS A 425 -14.18 0.95 -12.87
N LEU A 426 -13.12 1.74 -12.98
CA LEU A 426 -12.68 2.39 -14.20
C LEU A 426 -11.67 1.48 -14.91
N HIS A 427 -11.76 1.40 -16.23
CA HIS A 427 -10.79 0.68 -17.06
C HIS A 427 -10.45 1.48 -18.32
N CYS A 428 -9.18 1.50 -18.71
CA CYS A 428 -8.72 2.03 -19.99
C CYS A 428 -7.34 1.48 -20.36
N THR A 429 -6.92 1.74 -21.60
CA THR A 429 -5.54 1.57 -22.05
C THR A 429 -4.88 2.94 -22.23
N VAL A 430 -3.66 3.11 -21.74
CA VAL A 430 -2.90 4.38 -21.79
C VAL A 430 -1.58 4.16 -22.51
N SER A 431 -1.16 5.10 -23.36
CA SER A 431 0.19 5.14 -23.95
C SER A 431 0.65 6.58 -24.07
N TYR A 432 1.95 6.79 -24.31
CA TYR A 432 2.48 8.14 -24.54
C TYR A 432 3.54 8.14 -25.63
N SER A 433 3.61 9.22 -26.41
CA SER A 433 4.65 9.43 -27.42
C SER A 433 5.77 10.32 -26.91
N SER A 434 5.45 11.26 -26.02
CA SER A 434 6.40 12.14 -25.35
C SER A 434 5.88 12.50 -23.96
N ALA A 435 6.77 12.62 -22.98
CA ALA A 435 6.40 13.04 -21.64
C ALA A 435 7.61 13.67 -20.95
N ALA A 436 7.68 15.00 -20.96
CA ALA A 436 8.70 15.74 -20.23
C ALA A 436 8.29 15.97 -18.76
N LYS A 437 7.00 15.82 -18.43
CA LYS A 437 6.49 15.90 -17.06
C LYS A 437 5.60 14.71 -16.69
N ASP A 438 4.27 14.83 -16.84
CA ASP A 438 3.34 13.79 -16.43
C ASP A 438 2.01 13.79 -17.19
N PHE A 439 1.30 12.68 -17.06
CA PHE A 439 -0.06 12.47 -17.57
C PHE A 439 -0.79 11.47 -16.66
N GLY A 440 -2.11 11.44 -16.73
CA GLY A 440 -2.89 10.48 -15.94
C GLY A 440 -4.32 10.92 -15.69
N PHE A 441 -4.79 10.71 -14.46
CA PHE A 441 -6.15 10.94 -14.03
C PHE A 441 -6.24 12.05 -12.99
N LEU A 442 -7.28 12.86 -13.13
CA LEU A 442 -7.72 13.88 -12.20
C LEU A 442 -8.80 13.28 -11.29
N ILE A 443 -8.65 13.41 -9.97
CA ILE A 443 -9.58 12.90 -8.97
C ILE A 443 -10.00 14.06 -8.05
N GLY A 444 -11.30 14.24 -7.82
CA GLY A 444 -11.77 15.33 -6.95
C GLY A 444 -11.50 16.71 -7.53
N ALA A 445 -11.71 16.88 -8.84
CA ALA A 445 -11.40 18.09 -9.57
C ALA A 445 -12.33 19.25 -9.18
N CYS A 446 -11.80 20.26 -8.50
CA CYS A 446 -12.49 21.55 -8.30
C CYS A 446 -12.33 22.48 -9.51
N ASP A 447 -11.27 22.29 -10.28
CA ASP A 447 -11.01 22.91 -11.56
C ASP A 447 -10.35 21.89 -12.53
N GLY A 448 -10.08 22.29 -13.77
CA GLY A 448 -9.39 21.45 -14.75
C GLY A 448 -7.86 21.54 -14.72
N TYR A 449 -7.26 22.13 -13.68
CA TYR A 449 -5.85 22.47 -13.68
C TYR A 449 -5.12 22.30 -12.34
N ASP A 450 -5.49 23.00 -11.26
CA ASP A 450 -4.66 23.16 -10.06
C ASP A 450 -5.24 22.50 -8.80
N ASP A 451 -6.52 22.75 -8.47
CA ASP A 451 -7.20 22.20 -7.29
C ASP A 451 -7.82 20.83 -7.60
N VAL A 452 -6.95 19.83 -7.60
CA VAL A 452 -7.26 18.45 -7.94
C VAL A 452 -6.24 17.52 -7.30
N TYR A 453 -6.61 16.25 -7.11
CA TYR A 453 -5.62 15.21 -6.83
C TYR A 453 -5.26 14.46 -8.10
N SER A 454 -3.99 14.10 -8.24
CA SER A 454 -3.46 13.47 -9.45
C SER A 454 -3.07 12.03 -9.20
N LEU A 455 -3.58 11.12 -10.03
CA LEU A 455 -3.02 9.78 -10.23
C LEU A 455 -2.23 9.81 -11.54
N ARG A 456 -0.90 9.78 -11.47
CA ARG A 456 -0.05 10.18 -12.59
C ARG A 456 1.04 9.17 -12.93
N PHE A 457 1.23 8.97 -14.22
CA PHE A 457 2.44 8.39 -14.78
C PHE A 457 3.53 9.46 -14.79
N VAL A 458 4.71 9.14 -14.26
CA VAL A 458 5.86 10.05 -14.21
C VAL A 458 7.05 9.37 -14.90
N PRO A 459 7.10 9.37 -16.26
CA PRO A 459 8.13 8.64 -17.00
C PRO A 459 9.56 9.02 -16.64
N GLY A 460 9.84 10.31 -16.39
CA GLY A 460 11.17 10.76 -15.96
C GLY A 460 11.66 10.15 -14.63
N GLN A 461 10.77 9.52 -13.87
CA GLN A 461 11.07 8.86 -12.59
C GLN A 461 10.69 7.37 -12.56
N GLN A 462 10.23 6.79 -13.68
CA GLN A 462 9.81 5.39 -13.79
C GLN A 462 8.88 4.93 -12.65
N ARG A 463 7.84 5.73 -12.39
CA ARG A 463 6.84 5.46 -11.35
C ARG A 463 5.44 5.89 -11.73
N PHE A 464 4.47 5.32 -11.04
CA PHE A 464 3.11 5.83 -10.97
C PHE A 464 2.87 6.40 -9.57
N SER A 465 2.25 7.58 -9.48
CA SER A 465 2.14 8.33 -8.22
C SER A 465 0.72 8.82 -7.97
N PHE A 466 0.35 8.85 -6.70
CA PHE A 466 -0.76 9.64 -6.17
C PHE A 466 -0.20 10.89 -5.49
N ASP A 467 -0.73 12.06 -5.85
CA ASP A 467 -0.32 13.34 -5.32
C ASP A 467 -1.53 14.20 -4.93
N ARG A 468 -1.49 14.72 -3.69
CA ARG A 468 -2.43 15.74 -3.19
C ARG A 468 -1.92 17.17 -3.40
N THR A 469 -0.65 17.32 -3.76
CA THR A 469 -0.04 18.62 -4.03
C THR A 469 -0.69 19.24 -5.25
N ARG A 470 -1.05 20.52 -5.15
CA ARG A 470 -1.57 21.32 -6.27
C ARG A 470 -0.66 21.19 -7.50
N ARG A 471 -1.26 21.03 -8.68
CA ARG A 471 -0.49 20.69 -9.89
C ARG A 471 0.54 21.76 -10.26
N SER A 472 0.23 23.04 -10.05
CA SER A 472 1.15 24.16 -10.32
C SER A 472 2.42 24.15 -9.45
N LEU A 473 2.39 23.41 -8.33
CA LEU A 473 3.49 23.26 -7.37
C LEU A 473 4.27 21.94 -7.54
N LEU A 474 3.82 21.04 -8.42
CA LEU A 474 4.53 19.79 -8.70
C LEU A 474 5.84 20.08 -9.43
N THR A 475 6.94 19.54 -8.90
CA THR A 475 8.27 19.59 -9.51
C THR A 475 8.86 18.18 -9.60
N SER A 476 10.04 18.06 -10.23
CA SER A 476 10.78 16.80 -10.27
C SER A 476 11.23 16.32 -8.88
N THR A 477 11.27 17.19 -7.88
CA THR A 477 11.69 16.86 -6.50
C THR A 477 10.52 16.63 -5.55
N THR A 478 9.27 16.77 -6.02
CA THR A 478 8.11 16.50 -5.17
C THR A 478 8.08 15.04 -4.74
N VAL A 479 8.10 14.83 -3.42
CA VAL A 479 7.84 13.53 -2.81
C VAL A 479 6.37 13.21 -3.01
N ALA A 480 6.10 12.08 -3.65
CA ALA A 480 4.73 11.65 -3.88
C ALA A 480 4.02 11.41 -2.55
N THR A 481 2.71 11.64 -2.50
CA THR A 481 1.91 11.24 -1.33
C THR A 481 1.89 9.72 -1.18
N ASN A 482 1.88 9.01 -2.31
CA ASN A 482 2.08 7.58 -2.42
C ASN A 482 2.56 7.28 -3.85
N ASP A 483 3.38 6.26 -4.05
CA ASP A 483 3.83 5.87 -5.38
C ASP A 483 4.19 4.39 -5.46
N VAL A 484 4.28 3.85 -6.68
CA VAL A 484 4.79 2.52 -6.97
C VAL A 484 5.77 2.57 -8.15
N PRO A 485 6.91 1.87 -8.13
CA PRO A 485 7.81 1.82 -9.27
C PRO A 485 7.12 1.13 -10.42
N PHE A 486 7.21 1.73 -11.60
CA PHE A 486 6.54 1.21 -12.79
C PHE A 486 7.31 1.63 -14.03
N ALA A 487 7.83 0.63 -14.76
CA ALA A 487 8.66 0.89 -15.93
C ALA A 487 7.83 1.49 -17.07
N LEU A 488 8.22 2.68 -17.51
CA LEU A 488 7.56 3.43 -18.57
C LEU A 488 8.48 3.56 -19.79
N SER A 489 7.89 3.54 -20.98
CA SER A 489 8.58 3.66 -22.27
C SER A 489 7.62 4.25 -23.32
N PRO A 490 8.07 5.20 -24.16
CA PRO A 490 7.23 5.76 -25.21
C PRO A 490 6.75 4.69 -26.19
N GLY A 491 5.51 4.82 -26.66
CA GLY A 491 4.89 3.91 -27.62
C GLY A 491 4.41 2.58 -27.03
N VAL A 492 4.63 2.32 -25.74
CA VAL A 492 4.09 1.14 -25.05
C VAL A 492 2.68 1.43 -24.53
N GLU A 493 1.79 0.45 -24.69
CA GLU A 493 0.45 0.48 -24.13
C GLU A 493 0.42 -0.13 -22.72
N TYR A 494 -0.32 0.52 -21.84
CA TYR A 494 -0.52 0.17 -20.44
C TYR A 494 -1.99 -0.06 -20.16
N ASP A 495 -2.35 -1.27 -19.73
CA ASP A 495 -3.66 -1.61 -19.18
C ASP A 495 -3.80 -1.04 -17.78
N VAL A 496 -4.84 -0.23 -17.56
CA VAL A 496 -5.09 0.44 -16.29
C VAL A 496 -6.47 0.08 -15.79
N THR A 497 -6.54 -0.47 -14.59
CA THR A 497 -7.79 -0.70 -13.85
C THR A 497 -7.76 0.11 -12.57
N ILE A 498 -8.81 0.87 -12.27
CA ILE A 498 -8.94 1.58 -11.01
C ILE A 498 -10.24 1.15 -10.33
N VAL A 499 -10.14 0.57 -9.14
CA VAL A 499 -11.29 0.18 -8.34
C VAL A 499 -11.49 1.20 -7.24
N PHE A 500 -12.67 1.80 -7.22
CA PHE A 500 -13.11 2.74 -6.20
C PHE A 500 -14.12 2.05 -5.30
N GLU A 501 -13.96 2.22 -4.00
CA GLU A 501 -15.01 1.99 -3.03
C GLU A 501 -14.90 3.00 -1.91
N ASN A 502 -15.88 3.89 -1.83
CA ASN A 502 -15.85 5.06 -0.94
C ASN A 502 -14.50 5.78 -1.07
N SER A 503 -13.71 5.88 0.01
CA SER A 503 -12.40 6.52 0.02
C SER A 503 -11.22 5.57 -0.26
N VAL A 504 -11.43 4.27 -0.44
CA VAL A 504 -10.36 3.36 -0.88
C VAL A 504 -10.30 3.33 -2.40
N VAL A 505 -9.12 3.65 -2.94
CA VAL A 505 -8.84 3.64 -4.38
C VAL A 505 -7.67 2.72 -4.65
N VAL A 506 -7.85 1.73 -5.51
CA VAL A 506 -6.79 0.78 -5.90
C VAL A 506 -6.58 0.85 -7.41
N VAL A 507 -5.41 1.29 -7.83
CA VAL A 507 -4.98 1.29 -9.24
C VAL A 507 -4.17 0.02 -9.50
N TYR A 508 -4.47 -0.72 -10.57
CA TYR A 508 -3.67 -1.81 -11.10
C TYR A 508 -3.09 -1.40 -12.45
N LEU A 509 -1.79 -1.64 -12.63
CA LEU A 509 -1.03 -1.25 -13.82
C LEU A 509 -0.46 -2.50 -14.48
N ASN A 510 -0.87 -2.80 -15.71
CA ASN A 510 -0.43 -3.97 -16.49
C ASN A 510 -0.54 -5.31 -15.75
N ASN A 511 -1.37 -5.40 -14.71
CA ASN A 511 -1.40 -6.54 -13.78
C ASN A 511 -0.04 -6.84 -13.11
N VAL A 512 0.93 -5.92 -13.12
CA VAL A 512 2.25 -6.11 -12.51
C VAL A 512 2.41 -5.37 -11.20
N ALA A 513 1.76 -4.22 -11.06
CA ALA A 513 1.85 -3.36 -9.88
C ALA A 513 0.48 -2.83 -9.48
N ALA A 514 0.33 -2.52 -8.19
CA ALA A 514 -0.82 -1.86 -7.63
C ALA A 514 -0.44 -0.56 -6.90
N LEU A 515 -1.37 0.39 -6.82
CA LEU A 515 -1.29 1.56 -5.96
C LEU A 515 -2.62 1.72 -5.23
N THR A 516 -2.66 1.23 -4.00
CA THR A 516 -3.74 1.39 -3.04
C THR A 516 -3.57 2.72 -2.32
N SER A 517 -4.64 3.50 -2.19
CA SER A 517 -4.60 4.82 -1.55
C SER A 517 -5.92 5.13 -0.85
N ARG A 518 -5.82 5.89 0.24
CA ARG A 518 -6.96 6.55 0.90
C ARG A 518 -7.16 7.95 0.31
N ILE A 519 -8.31 8.17 -0.33
CA ILE A 519 -8.68 9.42 -1.02
C ILE A 519 -10.15 9.76 -0.72
N TYR A 520 -10.41 10.55 0.31
CA TYR A 520 -11.77 10.93 0.74
C TYR A 520 -12.48 11.83 -0.27
N ARG A 521 -11.73 12.59 -1.08
CA ARG A 521 -12.30 13.38 -2.19
C ARG A 521 -12.65 12.54 -3.43
N ALA A 522 -12.27 11.27 -3.54
CA ALA A 522 -12.56 10.47 -4.73
C ALA A 522 -14.06 10.15 -4.99
N PRO A 523 -14.86 9.74 -3.99
CA PRO A 523 -16.24 9.32 -4.25
C PRO A 523 -17.15 10.52 -4.56
N GLY A 524 -17.87 10.42 -5.69
CA GLY A 524 -18.94 11.36 -6.01
C GLY A 524 -18.49 12.76 -6.41
N THR A 525 -17.25 12.91 -6.85
CA THR A 525 -16.67 14.15 -7.34
C THR A 525 -16.34 14.06 -8.83
N SER A 526 -16.18 15.22 -9.47
CA SER A 526 -15.71 15.36 -10.84
C SER A 526 -14.29 14.81 -10.95
N TRP A 527 -14.01 14.17 -12.08
CA TRP A 527 -12.75 13.49 -12.36
C TRP A 527 -12.42 13.68 -13.84
N GLY A 528 -11.25 13.23 -14.27
CA GLY A 528 -10.85 13.39 -15.66
C GLY A 528 -9.57 12.68 -16.04
N ILE A 529 -9.15 12.90 -17.27
CA ILE A 529 -7.81 12.57 -17.76
C ILE A 529 -7.07 13.85 -18.11
N PHE A 530 -5.74 13.82 -18.02
CA PHE A 530 -4.92 14.99 -18.30
C PHE A 530 -3.54 14.61 -18.88
N VAL A 531 -2.91 15.61 -19.50
CA VAL A 531 -1.48 15.65 -19.82
C VAL A 531 -0.90 17.01 -19.46
N ASP A 532 0.37 17.05 -19.10
CA ASP A 532 1.15 18.27 -18.81
C ASP A 532 2.57 18.07 -19.35
N ASN A 533 3.00 18.97 -20.24
CA ASN A 533 4.23 18.86 -21.03
C ASN A 533 4.45 17.44 -21.61
N SER A 534 3.39 16.87 -22.16
CA SER A 534 3.31 15.46 -22.55
C SER A 534 2.30 15.28 -23.67
N THR A 535 2.47 14.21 -24.46
CA THR A 535 1.47 13.72 -25.42
C THR A 535 1.15 12.27 -25.09
N ALA A 536 -0.09 12.02 -24.68
CA ALA A 536 -0.57 10.72 -24.25
C ALA A 536 -1.92 10.38 -24.88
N THR A 537 -2.17 9.08 -25.06
CA THR A 537 -3.39 8.54 -25.62
C THR A 537 -4.06 7.62 -24.62
N PHE A 538 -5.33 7.89 -24.34
CA PHE A 538 -6.22 7.08 -23.50
C PHE A 538 -7.25 6.43 -24.43
N LYS A 539 -7.40 5.11 -24.38
CA LYS A 539 -8.33 4.34 -25.21
C LYS A 539 -9.35 3.63 -24.35
N ASN A 540 -10.58 3.58 -24.85
CA ASN A 540 -11.68 2.79 -24.29
C ASN A 540 -11.89 3.04 -22.79
N ILE A 541 -12.00 4.31 -22.39
CA ILE A 541 -12.31 4.64 -21.00
C ILE A 541 -13.73 4.15 -20.71
N THR A 542 -13.85 3.23 -19.77
CA THR A 542 -15.11 2.62 -19.38
C THR A 542 -15.26 2.62 -17.87
N VAL A 543 -16.51 2.66 -17.41
CA VAL A 543 -16.83 2.48 -16.00
C VAL A 543 -17.87 1.39 -15.87
N THR A 544 -17.64 0.48 -14.92
CA THR A 544 -18.58 -0.55 -14.51
C THR A 544 -18.82 -0.47 -13.01
N GLN A 545 -19.91 -1.05 -12.56
CA GLN A 545 -20.28 -1.16 -11.15
C GLN A 545 -20.76 -2.58 -10.83
N PRO A 546 -20.83 -2.93 -9.53
CA PRO A 546 -21.28 -4.24 -9.10
C PRO A 546 -22.73 -4.59 -9.39
#